data_AF-A0A1G2M9J0-F1
#
_entry.id   AF-A0A1G2M9J0-F1
#
_cell.length_a   1.000
_cell.length_b   1.000
_cell.length_c   1.000
_cell.angle_alpha   90.00
_cell.angle_beta   90.00
_cell.angle_gamma   90.00
#
_symmetry.space_group_name_H-M   'P 1'
#
loop_
_entity.id
_entity.type
_entity.pdbx_description
1 polymer ?
#
loop_
_entity_poly.entity_id
_entity_poly.type
_entity_poly.pdbx_seq_one_letter_code
_entity_poly.pdbx_strand_id
1 'polypeptide(L)'
;MDSHLSLILANLESIKNGTFHDAIAEDESLKETMRRIVVVPGRENPNHDSVNPALVEYTFFHDISKPDCLTLKVESEKQGIEITWEQWKEIERMGQPYQFEGRVIKSISYFHPSEGADGQHGNKAAEMLEGSGIPPEILIAIRKHEVAYQFSRINAATYEEHFVKPKFTAEQQDLILVASYIDAMASLLPDGKPDLGNFVNLLHSRNNYLLIKEFLDKGILFRENELAALKKQDRILTRQDVEAIVPKPEKYSVAILAKKLAPLVVGGQITEREKAQILSIISSNPRDLGKQFGPKMRIIKPLLEDSREQV
;
A
#
# COMPACT_ATOMS: atom_id res chain seq x y z
N MET A 1 -16.16 21.59 -10.08
CA MET A 1 -15.74 21.61 -8.67
C MET A 1 -16.94 21.39 -7.75
N ASP A 2 -18.05 22.10 -7.96
CA ASP A 2 -19.27 21.97 -7.13
C ASP A 2 -19.88 20.56 -7.03
N SER A 3 -19.79 19.74 -8.09
CA SER A 3 -20.32 18.37 -8.04
C SER A 3 -19.47 17.44 -7.17
N HIS A 4 -18.13 17.54 -7.23
CA HIS A 4 -17.23 16.63 -6.51
C HIS A 4 -17.33 16.85 -4.99
N LEU A 5 -17.24 18.10 -4.53
CA LEU A 5 -17.39 18.44 -3.12
C LEU A 5 -18.78 18.03 -2.58
N SER A 6 -19.84 18.29 -3.34
CA SER A 6 -21.19 17.89 -2.96
C SER A 6 -21.34 16.38 -2.84
N LEU A 7 -20.68 15.60 -3.71
CA LEU A 7 -20.66 14.15 -3.64
C LEU A 7 -19.90 13.66 -2.39
N ILE A 8 -18.74 14.23 -2.07
CA ILE A 8 -18.01 13.87 -0.84
C ILE A 8 -18.90 14.09 0.39
N LEU A 9 -19.52 15.26 0.50
CA LEU A 9 -20.42 15.56 1.63
C LEU A 9 -21.62 14.60 1.69
N ALA A 10 -22.24 14.28 0.54
CA ALA A 10 -23.32 13.31 0.47
C ALA A 10 -22.87 11.88 0.86
N ASN A 11 -21.64 11.51 0.53
CA ASN A 11 -21.05 10.22 0.91
C ASN A 11 -20.79 10.15 2.43
N LEU A 12 -20.32 11.23 3.05
CA LEU A 12 -20.17 11.32 4.51
C LEU A 12 -21.52 11.16 5.23
N GLU A 13 -22.56 11.84 4.74
CA GLU A 13 -23.93 11.68 5.24
C GLU A 13 -24.45 10.25 5.06
N SER A 14 -24.17 9.63 3.91
CA SER A 14 -24.55 8.23 3.65
C SER A 14 -23.92 7.27 4.65
N ILE A 15 -22.61 7.42 4.92
CA ILE A 15 -21.89 6.60 5.92
C ILE A 15 -22.48 6.81 7.31
N LYS A 16 -22.77 8.06 7.71
CA LYS A 16 -23.45 8.37 8.98
C LYS A 16 -24.78 7.64 9.09
N ASN A 17 -25.55 7.60 8.02
CA ASN A 17 -26.85 6.92 7.97
C ASN A 17 -26.71 5.39 7.75
N GLY A 18 -25.50 4.85 7.78
CA GLY A 18 -25.23 3.42 7.64
C GLY A 18 -25.39 2.87 6.22
N THR A 19 -25.43 3.74 5.22
CA THR A 19 -25.53 3.37 3.80
C THR A 19 -24.14 3.35 3.16
N PHE A 20 -23.80 2.25 2.51
CA PHE A 20 -22.48 2.02 1.90
C PHE A 20 -22.63 1.51 0.47
N HIS A 21 -21.60 1.74 -0.35
CA HIS A 21 -21.54 1.22 -1.70
C HIS A 21 -21.31 -0.30 -1.70
N ASP A 22 -21.86 -1.01 -2.69
CA ASP A 22 -21.78 -2.47 -2.82
C ASP A 22 -20.35 -3.02 -2.76
N ALA A 23 -19.39 -2.24 -3.27
CA ALA A 23 -17.95 -2.57 -3.25
C ALA A 23 -17.38 -2.86 -1.85
N ILE A 24 -18.01 -2.35 -0.80
CA ILE A 24 -17.61 -2.58 0.61
C ILE A 24 -18.75 -3.12 1.46
N ALA A 25 -19.89 -3.47 0.86
CA ALA A 25 -21.10 -3.85 1.59
C ALA A 25 -20.90 -5.09 2.46
N GLU A 26 -19.97 -5.98 2.12
CA GLU A 26 -19.66 -7.20 2.87
C GLU A 26 -18.51 -7.03 3.89
N ASP A 27 -17.74 -5.93 3.84
CA ASP A 27 -16.61 -5.68 4.75
C ASP A 27 -17.09 -4.96 6.02
N GLU A 28 -17.66 -5.71 6.96
CA GLU A 28 -18.15 -5.19 8.25
C GLU A 28 -17.06 -4.44 9.04
N SER A 29 -15.82 -4.93 8.99
CA SER A 29 -14.71 -4.29 9.69
C SER A 29 -14.44 -2.89 9.12
N LEU A 30 -14.46 -2.74 7.80
CA LEU A 30 -14.28 -1.46 7.16
C LEU A 30 -15.47 -0.53 7.40
N LYS A 31 -16.71 -1.04 7.34
CA LYS A 31 -17.90 -0.25 7.65
C LYS A 31 -17.85 0.30 9.08
N GLU A 32 -17.40 -0.49 10.04
CA GLU A 32 -17.20 -0.05 11.42
C GLU A 32 -16.09 1.01 11.53
N THR A 33 -14.95 0.79 10.86
CA THR A 33 -13.88 1.82 10.78
C THR A 33 -14.41 3.12 10.17
N MET A 34 -15.17 3.06 9.08
CA MET A 34 -15.76 4.24 8.43
C MET A 34 -16.71 4.96 9.38
N ARG A 35 -17.61 4.24 10.06
CA ARG A 35 -18.52 4.85 11.05
C ARG A 35 -17.74 5.51 12.17
N ARG A 36 -16.75 4.82 12.75
CA ARG A 36 -15.92 5.36 13.84
C ARG A 36 -15.23 6.68 13.47
N ILE A 37 -14.77 6.81 12.23
CA ILE A 37 -14.05 8.01 11.78
C ILE A 37 -15.01 9.12 11.32
N VAL A 38 -16.10 8.74 10.62
CA VAL A 38 -17.06 9.68 10.02
C VAL A 38 -18.09 10.19 11.01
N VAL A 39 -18.41 9.44 12.06
CA VAL A 39 -19.50 9.75 12.97
C VAL A 39 -18.96 10.19 14.32
N VAL A 40 -19.43 11.34 14.81
CA VAL A 40 -19.19 11.79 16.18
C VAL A 40 -20.52 12.04 16.90
N PRO A 41 -20.59 11.77 18.22
CA PRO A 41 -21.78 12.09 19.00
C PRO A 41 -22.15 13.56 18.86
N GLY A 42 -23.43 13.86 18.63
CA GLY A 42 -23.90 15.23 18.44
C GLY A 42 -23.59 16.09 19.67
N ARG A 43 -22.96 17.24 19.45
CA ARG A 43 -22.63 18.20 20.52
C ARG A 43 -23.88 18.78 21.19
N GLU A 44 -24.97 18.91 20.45
CA GLU A 44 -26.21 19.55 20.92
C GLU A 44 -27.28 18.52 21.34
N ASN A 45 -27.19 17.28 20.85
CA ASN A 45 -28.08 16.20 21.24
C ASN A 45 -27.30 14.86 21.24
N PRO A 46 -27.02 14.28 22.42
CA PRO A 46 -26.28 13.01 22.54
C PRO A 46 -26.96 11.82 21.85
N ASN A 47 -28.26 11.94 21.54
CA ASN A 47 -29.02 10.91 20.82
C ASN A 47 -29.02 11.11 19.29
N HIS A 48 -28.29 12.12 18.79
CA HIS A 48 -28.23 12.41 17.38
C HIS A 48 -26.78 12.48 16.92
N ASP A 49 -26.39 11.49 16.12
CA ASP A 49 -25.07 11.44 15.51
C ASP A 49 -24.89 12.56 14.49
N SER A 50 -23.64 13.01 14.34
CA SER A 50 -23.24 14.06 13.39
C SER A 50 -22.02 13.63 12.59
N VAL A 51 -21.85 14.17 11.37
CA VAL A 51 -20.63 13.96 10.60
C VAL A 51 -19.48 14.66 11.31
N ASN A 52 -18.34 13.97 11.40
CA ASN A 52 -17.12 14.49 11.99
C ASN A 52 -16.72 15.82 11.31
N PRO A 53 -16.73 16.96 12.04
CA PRO A 53 -16.43 18.26 11.46
C PRO A 53 -15.05 18.33 10.80
N ALA A 54 -14.09 17.54 11.26
CA ALA A 54 -12.75 17.51 10.70
C ALA A 54 -12.74 16.91 9.27
N LEU A 55 -13.65 15.98 8.96
CA LEU A 55 -13.82 15.46 7.59
C LEU A 55 -14.54 16.43 6.68
N VAL A 56 -15.45 17.23 7.25
CA VAL A 56 -16.07 18.35 6.52
C VAL A 56 -14.99 19.36 6.15
N GLU A 57 -14.14 19.74 7.11
CA GLU A 57 -13.01 20.64 6.89
C GLU A 57 -12.03 20.10 5.83
N TYR A 58 -11.62 18.83 5.96
CA TYR A 58 -10.86 18.10 4.93
C TYR A 58 -11.48 18.27 3.53
N THR A 59 -12.80 18.10 3.42
CA THR A 59 -13.51 18.15 2.13
C THR A 59 -13.34 19.51 1.44
N PHE A 60 -13.27 20.61 2.18
CA PHE A 60 -13.05 21.94 1.60
C PHE A 60 -11.59 22.20 1.21
N PHE A 61 -10.64 21.50 1.83
CA PHE A 61 -9.22 21.81 1.69
C PHE A 61 -8.40 20.83 0.84
N HIS A 62 -8.84 19.57 0.69
CA HIS A 62 -8.02 18.52 0.06
C HIS A 62 -7.56 18.84 -1.37
N ASP A 63 -8.36 19.61 -2.10
CA ASP A 63 -8.14 19.97 -3.50
C ASP A 63 -7.68 21.42 -3.71
N ILE A 64 -7.40 22.17 -2.65
CA ILE A 64 -7.19 23.64 -2.72
C ILE A 64 -6.04 24.06 -3.65
N SER A 65 -5.02 23.20 -3.80
CA SER A 65 -3.82 23.45 -4.59
C SER A 65 -3.92 22.96 -6.04
N LYS A 66 -5.05 22.40 -6.49
CA LYS A 66 -5.24 22.01 -7.91
C LYS A 66 -4.90 23.14 -8.89
N PRO A 67 -5.25 24.41 -8.65
CA PRO A 67 -4.83 25.54 -9.48
C PRO A 67 -3.31 25.72 -9.59
N ASP A 68 -2.55 25.34 -8.56
CA ASP A 68 -1.09 25.51 -8.47
C ASP A 68 -0.31 24.32 -9.04
N CYS A 69 -1.02 23.28 -9.51
CA CYS A 69 -0.44 22.00 -9.95
C CYS A 69 -0.90 21.60 -11.36
N LEU A 70 -1.26 22.54 -12.23
CA LEU A 70 -1.84 22.23 -13.53
C LEU A 70 -0.79 21.78 -14.55
N THR A 71 -0.97 20.56 -15.07
CA THR A 71 -0.22 20.04 -16.21
C THR A 71 -1.15 19.66 -17.35
N LEU A 72 -0.87 20.19 -18.54
CA LEU A 72 -1.59 19.89 -19.77
C LEU A 72 -0.94 18.75 -20.53
N LYS A 73 -1.75 17.79 -21.01
CA LYS A 73 -1.35 16.88 -22.08
C LYS A 73 -1.91 17.42 -23.40
N VAL A 74 -1.04 17.89 -24.27
CA VAL A 74 -1.41 18.40 -25.60
C VAL A 74 -1.13 17.36 -26.67
N GLU A 75 -1.79 17.49 -27.82
CA GLU A 75 -1.52 16.62 -28.96
C GLU A 75 -0.05 16.67 -29.41
N SER A 76 0.50 15.50 -29.74
CA SER A 76 1.87 15.32 -30.24
C SER A 76 3.00 15.56 -29.24
N GLU A 77 2.68 15.92 -27.99
CA GLU A 77 3.65 16.05 -26.90
C GLU A 77 3.64 14.79 -26.03
N LYS A 78 4.81 14.20 -25.79
CA LYS A 78 4.93 13.04 -24.88
C LYS A 78 4.98 13.47 -23.41
N GLN A 79 5.56 14.65 -23.15
CA GLN A 79 5.66 15.21 -21.80
C GLN A 79 4.49 16.16 -21.56
N GLY A 80 4.04 16.23 -20.31
CA GLY A 80 3.05 17.22 -19.91
C GLY A 80 3.67 18.61 -19.85
N ILE A 81 2.88 19.64 -20.12
CA ILE A 81 3.27 21.05 -20.03
C ILE A 81 2.67 21.62 -18.75
N GLU A 82 3.53 21.96 -17.78
CA GLU A 82 3.14 22.65 -16.54
C GLU A 82 2.73 24.09 -16.85
N ILE A 83 1.59 24.53 -16.34
CA ILE A 83 1.04 25.87 -16.55
C ILE A 83 0.54 26.47 -15.24
N THR A 84 0.42 27.79 -15.20
CA THR A 84 -0.19 28.50 -14.07
C THR A 84 -1.71 28.54 -14.18
N TRP A 85 -2.38 28.83 -13.06
CA TRP A 85 -3.82 29.08 -13.03
C TRP A 85 -4.25 30.24 -13.94
N GLU A 86 -3.42 31.29 -14.04
CA GLU A 86 -3.64 32.43 -14.94
C GLU A 86 -3.66 31.99 -16.40
N GLN A 87 -2.70 31.17 -16.80
CA GLN A 87 -2.65 30.61 -18.15
C GLN A 87 -3.88 29.74 -18.43
N TRP A 88 -4.33 28.94 -17.45
CA TRP A 88 -5.54 28.15 -17.60
C TRP A 88 -6.80 29.01 -17.79
N LYS A 89 -6.97 30.07 -17.00
CA LYS A 89 -8.10 31.02 -17.15
C LYS A 89 -8.11 31.67 -18.54
N GLU A 90 -6.95 31.96 -19.10
CA GLU A 90 -6.85 32.49 -20.47
C GLU A 90 -7.30 31.46 -21.52
N ILE A 91 -6.90 30.19 -21.38
CA ILE A 91 -7.32 29.09 -22.24
C ILE A 91 -8.83 28.87 -22.14
N GLU A 92 -9.38 28.81 -20.92
CA GLU A 92 -10.80 28.58 -20.69
C GLU A 92 -11.66 29.68 -21.33
N ARG A 93 -11.21 30.94 -21.25
CA ARG A 93 -11.88 32.09 -21.86
C ARG A 93 -11.97 32.00 -23.39
N MET A 94 -11.06 31.28 -24.05
CA MET A 94 -11.10 31.08 -25.50
C MET A 94 -12.19 30.09 -25.94
N GLY A 95 -12.73 29.29 -25.01
CA GLY A 95 -13.80 28.34 -25.27
C GLY A 95 -13.34 27.05 -25.95
N GLN A 96 -14.29 26.18 -26.30
CA GLN A 96 -14.00 24.89 -26.91
C GLN A 96 -13.81 25.00 -28.44
N PRO A 97 -12.90 24.18 -29.03
CA PRO A 97 -12.02 23.23 -28.37
C PRO A 97 -10.89 23.92 -27.59
N TYR A 98 -10.59 23.44 -26.38
CA TYR A 98 -9.50 24.00 -25.58
C TYR A 98 -8.15 23.73 -26.24
N GLN A 99 -7.37 24.80 -26.44
CA GLN A 99 -6.08 24.75 -27.11
C GLN A 99 -5.01 25.49 -26.31
N PHE A 100 -3.79 24.98 -26.34
CA PHE A 100 -2.60 25.64 -25.83
C PHE A 100 -1.62 25.82 -26.99
N GLU A 101 -1.26 27.06 -27.30
CA GLU A 101 -0.36 27.40 -28.42
C GLU A 101 -0.81 26.77 -29.76
N GLY A 102 -2.12 26.78 -30.04
CA GLY A 102 -2.70 26.23 -31.26
C GLY A 102 -2.79 24.69 -31.30
N ARG A 103 -2.46 24.00 -30.21
CA ARG A 103 -2.53 22.54 -30.08
C ARG A 103 -3.68 22.13 -29.18
N VAL A 104 -4.44 21.11 -29.59
CA VAL A 104 -5.58 20.59 -28.84
C VAL A 104 -5.11 19.99 -27.51
N ILE A 105 -5.75 20.41 -26.42
CA ILE A 105 -5.54 19.83 -25.09
C ILE A 105 -6.33 18.53 -25.01
N LYS A 106 -5.65 17.42 -24.71
CA LYS A 106 -6.23 16.07 -24.58
C LYS A 106 -6.71 15.79 -23.15
N SER A 107 -5.97 16.25 -22.14
CA SER A 107 -6.33 16.10 -20.74
C SER A 107 -5.58 17.10 -19.86
N ILE A 108 -6.07 17.27 -18.63
CA ILE A 108 -5.44 18.04 -17.55
C ILE A 108 -5.11 17.06 -16.43
N SER A 109 -3.96 17.22 -15.78
CA SER A 109 -3.61 16.53 -14.54
C SER A 109 -3.21 17.55 -13.48
N TYR A 110 -3.57 17.28 -12.22
CA TYR A 110 -3.28 18.14 -11.07
C TYR A 110 -1.98 17.68 -10.37
N PHE A 111 -0.92 17.62 -11.16
CA PHE A 111 0.37 17.10 -10.78
C PHE A 111 1.45 17.83 -11.56
N HIS A 112 2.52 18.29 -10.90
CA HIS A 112 3.73 18.81 -11.56
C HIS A 112 4.83 17.73 -11.61
N PRO A 113 5.06 17.08 -12.77
CA PRO A 113 6.10 16.07 -12.91
C PRO A 113 7.51 16.54 -12.53
N SER A 114 7.80 17.84 -12.68
CA SER A 114 9.10 18.42 -12.34
C SER A 114 9.44 18.32 -10.85
N GLU A 115 8.43 18.21 -10.00
CA GLU A 115 8.54 18.21 -8.53
C GLU A 115 8.41 16.81 -7.91
N GLY A 116 8.29 15.75 -8.72
CA GLY A 116 8.15 14.38 -8.21
C GLY A 116 6.95 14.25 -7.28
N ALA A 117 7.07 13.49 -6.18
CA ALA A 117 5.94 13.28 -5.25
C ALA A 117 5.39 14.59 -4.66
N ASP A 118 6.24 15.60 -4.42
CA ASP A 118 5.85 16.87 -3.83
C ASP A 118 4.98 17.70 -4.80
N GLY A 119 5.09 17.43 -6.11
CA GLY A 119 4.24 18.02 -7.15
C GLY A 119 2.79 17.54 -7.17
N GLN A 120 2.40 16.59 -6.32
CA GLN A 120 1.00 16.13 -6.19
C GLN A 120 0.17 17.17 -5.43
N HIS A 121 -1.03 17.48 -5.92
CA HIS A 121 -1.86 18.52 -5.30
C HIS A 121 -2.15 18.22 -3.82
N GLY A 122 -2.39 16.96 -3.44
CA GLY A 122 -2.55 16.62 -2.01
C GLY A 122 -1.34 16.99 -1.15
N ASN A 123 -0.11 16.83 -1.65
CA ASN A 123 1.09 17.22 -0.90
C ASN A 123 1.23 18.75 -0.84
N LYS A 124 1.05 19.44 -1.97
CA LYS A 124 1.06 20.91 -2.04
C LYS A 124 -0.01 21.56 -1.16
N ALA A 125 -1.22 20.99 -1.14
CA ALA A 125 -2.33 21.47 -0.32
C ALA A 125 -1.98 21.36 1.16
N ALA A 126 -1.44 20.22 1.58
CA ALA A 126 -1.04 20.05 2.96
C ALA A 126 0.11 20.96 3.37
N GLU A 127 1.11 21.18 2.50
CA GLU A 127 2.19 22.14 2.75
C GLU A 127 1.67 23.57 2.88
N MET A 128 0.78 24.00 1.98
CA MET A 128 0.13 25.32 2.03
C MET A 128 -0.63 25.55 3.34
N LEU A 129 -1.22 24.49 3.90
CA LEU A 129 -2.03 24.55 5.12
C LEU A 129 -1.23 24.36 6.41
N GLU A 130 0.07 24.06 6.32
CA GLU A 130 0.93 23.98 7.51
C GLU A 130 0.92 25.32 8.27
N GLY A 131 0.75 25.26 9.60
CA GLY A 131 0.66 26.46 10.44
C GLY A 131 -0.68 27.22 10.36
N SER A 132 -1.63 26.80 9.53
CA SER A 132 -2.95 27.44 9.38
C SER A 132 -3.98 27.01 10.44
N GLY A 133 -3.55 26.27 11.47
CA GLY A 133 -4.44 25.76 12.52
C GLY A 133 -5.18 24.46 12.18
N ILE A 134 -4.96 23.90 10.99
CA ILE A 134 -5.51 22.60 10.57
C ILE A 134 -4.85 21.47 11.38
N PRO A 135 -5.62 20.53 11.95
CA PRO A 135 -5.07 19.42 12.71
C PRO A 135 -4.10 18.56 11.86
N PRO A 136 -2.97 18.06 12.43
CA PRO A 136 -2.00 17.25 11.71
C PRO A 136 -2.61 16.01 11.02
N GLU A 137 -3.62 15.40 11.64
CA GLU A 137 -4.32 14.24 11.10
C GLU A 137 -5.06 14.58 9.80
N ILE A 138 -5.64 15.79 9.72
CA ILE A 138 -6.30 16.27 8.51
C ILE A 138 -5.28 16.59 7.42
N LEU A 139 -4.13 17.16 7.77
CA LEU A 139 -3.04 17.34 6.81
C LEU A 139 -2.56 16.00 6.23
N ILE A 140 -2.50 14.94 7.05
CA ILE A 140 -2.18 13.59 6.57
C ILE A 140 -3.25 13.06 5.61
N ALA A 141 -4.53 13.25 5.94
CA ALA A 141 -5.64 12.88 5.06
C ALA A 141 -5.55 13.60 3.71
N ILE A 142 -5.27 14.92 3.73
CA ILE A 142 -5.05 15.72 2.52
C ILE A 142 -3.85 15.21 1.72
N ARG A 143 -2.72 14.87 2.34
CA ARG A 143 -1.56 14.30 1.61
C ARG A 143 -1.84 12.95 0.93
N LYS A 144 -2.78 12.19 1.49
CA LYS A 144 -2.96 10.76 1.15
C LYS A 144 -4.33 10.42 0.58
N HIS A 145 -5.20 11.39 0.32
CA HIS A 145 -6.54 11.09 -0.20
C HIS A 145 -6.52 10.33 -1.52
N GLU A 146 -5.56 10.61 -2.40
CA GLU A 146 -5.42 9.89 -3.67
C GLU A 146 -4.56 8.62 -3.59
N VAL A 147 -4.23 8.12 -2.38
CA VAL A 147 -3.31 6.97 -2.24
C VAL A 147 -3.84 5.71 -2.93
N ALA A 148 -5.17 5.54 -3.09
CA ALA A 148 -5.77 4.45 -3.85
C ALA A 148 -5.18 4.32 -5.26
N TYR A 149 -4.87 5.42 -5.97
CA TYR A 149 -4.30 5.36 -7.32
C TYR A 149 -2.95 4.63 -7.40
N GLN A 150 -2.24 4.46 -6.28
CA GLN A 150 -1.01 3.66 -6.22
C GLN A 150 -1.28 2.15 -6.28
N PHE A 151 -2.54 1.71 -6.14
CA PHE A 151 -2.98 0.33 -6.08
C PHE A 151 -3.65 -0.13 -7.38
N SER A 152 -2.90 -0.05 -8.50
CA SER A 152 -3.32 -0.68 -9.76
C SER A 152 -3.35 -2.22 -9.71
N ARG A 153 -2.83 -2.81 -8.62
CA ARG A 153 -2.66 -4.25 -8.37
C ARG A 153 -2.92 -4.56 -6.90
N ILE A 154 -3.29 -5.80 -6.60
CA ILE A 154 -3.52 -6.30 -5.24
C ILE A 154 -2.20 -6.82 -4.67
N ASN A 155 -1.41 -6.02 -3.95
CA ASN A 155 -0.18 -6.53 -3.32
C ASN A 155 0.11 -5.87 -1.97
N ALA A 156 0.52 -6.69 -0.99
CA ALA A 156 0.78 -6.23 0.39
C ALA A 156 2.00 -5.30 0.50
N ALA A 157 2.96 -5.41 -0.43
CA ALA A 157 4.16 -4.57 -0.43
C ALA A 157 3.82 -3.09 -0.66
N THR A 158 2.88 -2.79 -1.57
CA THR A 158 2.41 -1.42 -1.81
C THR A 158 1.68 -0.86 -0.58
N TYR A 159 0.88 -1.67 0.11
CA TYR A 159 0.27 -1.24 1.37
C TYR A 159 1.32 -0.91 2.43
N GLU A 160 2.30 -1.79 2.63
CA GLU A 160 3.40 -1.57 3.56
C GLU A 160 4.19 -0.30 3.22
N GLU A 161 4.46 -0.03 1.95
CA GLU A 161 5.17 1.17 1.48
C GLU A 161 4.43 2.46 1.82
N HIS A 162 3.12 2.52 1.60
CA HIS A 162 2.37 3.78 1.72
C HIS A 162 1.73 3.99 3.09
N PHE A 163 1.49 2.94 3.88
CA PHE A 163 0.80 3.03 5.17
C PHE A 163 1.71 2.71 6.36
N VAL A 164 2.66 1.78 6.22
CA VAL A 164 3.43 1.23 7.36
C VAL A 164 4.82 1.83 7.46
N LYS A 165 5.60 1.86 6.37
CA LYS A 165 6.95 2.44 6.36
C LYS A 165 6.97 3.94 6.73
N PRO A 166 5.96 4.76 6.38
CA PRO A 166 5.86 6.14 6.87
C PRO A 166 5.56 6.25 8.37
N LYS A 167 5.30 5.12 9.04
CA LYS A 167 5.03 5.00 10.49
C LYS A 167 3.73 5.67 10.93
N PHE A 168 2.69 5.64 10.09
CA PHE A 168 1.37 6.08 10.50
C PHE A 168 0.80 5.18 11.61
N THR A 169 0.14 5.78 12.61
CA THR A 169 -0.60 5.04 13.63
C THR A 169 -1.80 4.32 13.01
N ALA A 170 -2.43 3.40 13.75
CA ALA A 170 -3.62 2.71 13.27
C ALA A 170 -4.75 3.69 12.93
N GLU A 171 -4.95 4.70 13.79
CA GLU A 171 -5.96 5.74 13.61
C GLU A 171 -5.67 6.61 12.38
N GLN A 172 -4.40 6.92 12.12
CA GLN A 172 -4.00 7.66 10.92
C GLN A 172 -4.21 6.82 9.65
N GLN A 173 -3.90 5.52 9.69
CA GLN A 173 -4.16 4.62 8.56
C GLN A 173 -5.66 4.52 8.26
N ASP A 174 -6.50 4.43 9.29
CA ASP A 174 -7.95 4.43 9.15
C ASP A 174 -8.47 5.75 8.55
N LEU A 175 -7.95 6.88 9.01
CA LEU A 175 -8.32 8.18 8.47
C LEU A 175 -7.93 8.31 6.98
N ILE A 176 -6.73 7.86 6.61
CA ILE A 176 -6.28 7.84 5.21
C ILE A 176 -7.20 6.95 4.35
N LEU A 177 -7.56 5.77 4.86
CA LEU A 177 -8.50 4.86 4.19
C LEU A 177 -9.86 5.53 3.93
N VAL A 178 -10.39 6.23 4.93
CA VAL A 178 -11.67 6.95 4.82
C VAL A 178 -11.58 8.10 3.83
N ALA A 179 -10.53 8.94 3.92
CA ALA A 179 -10.29 10.03 2.99
C ALA A 179 -10.19 9.54 1.54
N SER A 180 -9.47 8.43 1.33
CA SER A 180 -9.32 7.84 0.00
C SER A 180 -10.60 7.19 -0.53
N TYR A 181 -11.41 6.62 0.35
CA TYR A 181 -12.72 6.09 -0.03
C TYR A 181 -13.67 7.19 -0.49
N ILE A 182 -13.84 8.25 0.31
CA ILE A 182 -14.82 9.31 -0.01
C ILE A 182 -14.42 10.10 -1.27
N ASP A 183 -13.12 10.28 -1.49
CA ASP A 183 -12.57 10.88 -2.72
C ASP A 183 -12.81 10.00 -3.96
N ALA A 184 -12.52 8.70 -3.86
CA ALA A 184 -12.80 7.74 -4.92
C ALA A 184 -14.31 7.61 -5.20
N MET A 185 -15.15 7.65 -4.15
CA MET A 185 -16.61 7.67 -4.28
C MET A 185 -17.14 8.92 -5.01
N ALA A 186 -16.41 10.03 -4.94
CA ALA A 186 -16.73 11.27 -5.64
C ALA A 186 -16.03 11.41 -7.00
N SER A 187 -15.23 10.41 -7.39
CA SER A 187 -14.56 10.31 -8.69
C SER A 187 -15.37 9.42 -9.61
N LEU A 188 -16.13 10.03 -10.52
CA LEU A 188 -17.10 9.33 -11.36
C LEU A 188 -16.52 8.96 -12.74
N LEU A 189 -16.85 7.75 -13.18
CA LEU A 189 -16.68 7.26 -14.55
C LEU A 189 -17.68 7.95 -15.51
N PRO A 190 -17.51 7.81 -16.84
CA PRO A 190 -18.43 8.40 -17.82
C PRO A 190 -19.89 7.92 -17.69
N ASP A 191 -20.13 6.78 -17.08
CA ASP A 191 -21.48 6.25 -16.80
C ASP A 191 -22.10 6.81 -15.50
N GLY A 192 -21.38 7.72 -14.82
CA GLY A 192 -21.81 8.37 -13.59
C GLY A 192 -21.59 7.54 -12.33
N LYS A 193 -20.97 6.35 -12.42
CA LYS A 193 -20.66 5.52 -11.24
C LYS A 193 -19.29 5.85 -10.65
N PRO A 194 -19.10 5.65 -9.33
CA PRO A 194 -17.79 5.78 -8.70
C PRO A 194 -16.72 4.86 -9.31
N ASP A 195 -15.50 5.38 -9.50
CA ASP A 195 -14.33 4.58 -9.88
C ASP A 195 -13.61 4.02 -8.64
N LEU A 196 -14.05 2.85 -8.19
CA LEU A 196 -13.54 2.22 -6.97
C LEU A 196 -12.49 1.13 -7.23
N GLY A 197 -12.10 0.85 -8.48
CA GLY A 197 -11.24 -0.30 -8.79
C GLY A 197 -9.92 -0.28 -8.02
N ASN A 198 -9.26 0.87 -8.02
CA ASN A 198 -8.02 1.10 -7.27
C ASN A 198 -8.23 1.05 -5.74
N PHE A 199 -9.37 1.53 -5.25
CA PHE A 199 -9.68 1.46 -3.82
C PHE A 199 -9.92 0.01 -3.36
N VAL A 200 -10.64 -0.79 -4.15
CA VAL A 200 -10.84 -2.23 -3.87
C VAL A 200 -9.49 -2.96 -3.84
N ASN A 201 -8.59 -2.66 -4.77
CA ASN A 201 -7.23 -3.21 -4.76
C ASN A 201 -6.45 -2.82 -3.52
N LEU A 202 -6.59 -1.57 -3.05
CA LEU A 202 -6.03 -1.12 -1.78
C LEU A 202 -6.54 -1.96 -0.61
N LEU A 203 -7.86 -2.18 -0.52
CA LEU A 203 -8.46 -2.99 0.55
C LEU A 203 -7.93 -4.42 0.57
N HIS A 204 -7.85 -5.07 -0.59
CA HIS A 204 -7.28 -6.41 -0.67
C HIS A 204 -5.78 -6.43 -0.33
N SER A 205 -5.04 -5.40 -0.71
CA SER A 205 -3.63 -5.23 -0.36
C SER A 205 -3.42 -5.07 1.15
N ARG A 206 -4.28 -4.28 1.82
CA ARG A 206 -4.34 -4.16 3.28
C ARG A 206 -4.61 -5.52 3.93
N ASN A 207 -5.63 -6.24 3.46
CA ASN A 207 -6.03 -7.52 4.05
C ASN A 207 -4.91 -8.57 3.89
N ASN A 208 -4.23 -8.59 2.74
CA ASN A 208 -3.03 -9.42 2.54
C ASN A 208 -1.91 -9.07 3.53
N TYR A 209 -1.65 -7.77 3.74
CA TYR A 209 -0.67 -7.31 4.72
C TYR A 209 -1.03 -7.74 6.14
N LEU A 210 -2.29 -7.54 6.56
CA LEU A 210 -2.77 -7.91 7.90
C LEU A 210 -2.70 -9.42 8.14
N LEU A 211 -3.04 -10.23 7.13
CA LEU A 211 -2.90 -11.68 7.20
C LEU A 211 -1.44 -12.10 7.42
N ILE A 212 -0.50 -11.53 6.67
CA ILE A 212 0.94 -11.80 6.85
C ILE A 212 1.39 -11.33 8.25
N LYS A 213 0.93 -10.16 8.68
CA LYS A 213 1.27 -9.59 9.99
C LYS A 213 0.83 -10.50 11.13
N GLU A 214 -0.34 -11.14 11.04
CA GLU A 214 -0.80 -12.10 12.05
C GLU A 214 0.22 -13.22 12.32
N PHE A 215 0.87 -13.74 11.28
CA PHE A 215 1.89 -14.78 11.41
C PHE A 215 3.17 -14.23 12.03
N LEU A 216 3.59 -13.03 11.63
CA LEU A 216 4.75 -12.34 12.21
C LEU A 216 4.55 -12.04 13.70
N ASP A 217 3.36 -11.59 14.09
CA ASP A 217 2.98 -11.30 15.48
C ASP A 217 2.98 -12.58 16.35
N LYS A 218 2.74 -13.75 15.74
CA LYS A 218 2.90 -15.08 16.37
C LYS A 218 4.36 -15.55 16.48
N GLY A 219 5.33 -14.72 16.07
CA GLY A 219 6.76 -15.03 16.14
C GLY A 219 7.27 -15.91 14.99
N ILE A 220 6.51 -16.07 13.91
CA ILE A 220 6.94 -16.88 12.76
C ILE A 220 8.01 -16.12 11.97
N LEU A 221 9.19 -16.73 11.86
CA LEU A 221 10.32 -16.18 11.12
C LEU A 221 10.37 -16.78 9.70
N PHE A 222 9.89 -16.02 8.72
CA PHE A 222 9.95 -16.39 7.29
C PHE A 222 11.35 -16.21 6.70
N ARG A 223 11.63 -16.88 5.58
CA ARG A 223 12.79 -16.52 4.74
C ARG A 223 12.48 -15.22 4.01
N GLU A 224 13.41 -14.27 4.05
CA GLU A 224 13.20 -12.91 3.51
C GLU A 224 12.76 -12.88 2.06
N ASN A 225 13.42 -13.68 1.19
CA ASN A 225 13.08 -13.75 -0.24
C ASN A 225 11.68 -14.31 -0.49
N GLU A 226 11.26 -15.31 0.28
CA GLU A 226 9.93 -15.94 0.15
C GLU A 226 8.84 -14.98 0.63
N LEU A 227 9.08 -14.29 1.75
CA LEU A 227 8.18 -13.27 2.27
C LEU A 227 8.05 -12.08 1.31
N ALA A 228 9.17 -11.60 0.75
CA ALA A 228 9.19 -10.51 -0.21
C ALA A 228 8.46 -10.89 -1.52
N ALA A 229 8.60 -12.14 -1.97
CA ALA A 229 7.86 -12.65 -3.13
C ALA A 229 6.35 -12.76 -2.84
N LEU A 230 5.98 -13.27 -1.66
CA LEU A 230 4.58 -13.37 -1.24
C LEU A 230 3.90 -12.00 -1.18
N LYS A 231 4.56 -10.99 -0.59
CA LYS A 231 4.04 -9.62 -0.49
C LYS A 231 3.79 -8.95 -1.85
N LYS A 232 4.47 -9.40 -2.92
CA LYS A 232 4.39 -8.85 -4.28
C LYS A 232 3.39 -9.58 -5.18
N GLN A 233 2.74 -10.65 -4.71
CA GLN A 233 1.74 -11.36 -5.52
C GLN A 233 0.54 -10.45 -5.79
N ASP A 234 0.09 -10.44 -7.05
CA ASP A 234 -1.05 -9.64 -7.53
C ASP A 234 -2.36 -10.44 -7.45
N ARG A 235 -2.79 -10.74 -6.22
CA ARG A 235 -4.05 -11.45 -5.93
C ARG A 235 -4.39 -11.39 -4.44
N ILE A 236 -5.63 -11.76 -4.11
CA ILE A 236 -6.04 -12.01 -2.72
C ILE A 236 -5.31 -13.25 -2.20
N LEU A 237 -4.65 -13.12 -1.05
CA LEU A 237 -3.98 -14.22 -0.36
C LEU A 237 -4.94 -14.92 0.59
N THR A 238 -4.75 -16.23 0.71
CA THR A 238 -5.41 -17.08 1.69
C THR A 238 -4.45 -17.42 2.82
N ARG A 239 -4.98 -17.90 3.95
CA ARG A 239 -4.13 -18.40 5.06
C ARG A 239 -3.17 -19.50 4.59
N GLN A 240 -3.62 -20.39 3.69
CA GLN A 240 -2.80 -21.47 3.13
C GLN A 240 -1.59 -20.95 2.35
N ASP A 241 -1.73 -19.82 1.66
CA ASP A 241 -0.62 -19.20 0.92
C ASP A 241 0.51 -18.75 1.84
N VAL A 242 0.15 -18.19 3.01
CA VAL A 242 1.12 -17.78 4.03
C VAL A 242 1.73 -19.02 4.71
N GLU A 243 0.91 -20.01 5.06
CA GLU A 243 1.36 -21.28 5.66
C GLU A 243 2.33 -22.05 4.76
N ALA A 244 2.14 -22.00 3.45
CA ALA A 244 3.00 -22.68 2.49
C ALA A 244 4.46 -22.22 2.52
N ILE A 245 4.71 -20.96 2.92
CA ILE A 245 6.06 -20.40 3.04
C ILE A 245 6.59 -20.39 4.48
N VAL A 246 5.82 -20.90 5.45
CA VAL A 246 6.29 -21.05 6.84
C VAL A 246 7.46 -22.04 6.84
N PRO A 247 8.65 -21.65 7.33
CA PRO A 247 9.78 -22.56 7.33
C PRO A 247 9.50 -23.79 8.18
N LYS A 248 9.47 -24.95 7.53
CA LYS A 248 9.35 -26.22 8.23
C LYS A 248 10.64 -26.50 9.01
N PRO A 249 10.55 -27.03 10.24
CA PRO A 249 11.73 -27.49 10.96
C PRO A 249 12.44 -28.56 10.13
N GLU A 250 13.65 -28.26 9.66
CA GLU A 250 14.45 -29.19 8.90
C GLU A 250 15.16 -30.12 9.89
N LYS A 251 14.72 -31.38 9.95
CA LYS A 251 15.43 -32.44 10.67
C LYS A 251 16.33 -33.19 9.69
N TYR A 252 17.58 -33.37 10.08
CA TYR A 252 18.59 -34.08 9.30
C TYR A 252 19.14 -35.23 10.13
N SER A 253 19.24 -36.41 9.53
CA SER A 253 19.90 -37.54 10.17
C SER A 253 21.42 -37.31 10.18
N VAL A 254 21.95 -36.95 11.35
CA VAL A 254 23.38 -36.71 11.58
C VAL A 254 24.22 -37.93 11.14
N ALA A 255 23.72 -39.14 11.41
CA ALA A 255 24.40 -40.38 11.06
C ALA A 255 24.50 -40.58 9.54
N ILE A 256 23.41 -40.30 8.80
CA ILE A 256 23.40 -40.40 7.33
C ILE A 256 24.32 -39.34 6.74
N LEU A 257 24.24 -38.09 7.21
CA LEU A 257 25.08 -37.01 6.69
C LEU A 257 26.56 -37.27 6.98
N ALA A 258 26.92 -37.77 8.16
CA ALA A 258 28.29 -38.10 8.52
C ALA A 258 28.91 -39.13 7.57
N LYS A 259 28.14 -40.16 7.19
CA LYS A 259 28.55 -41.16 6.19
C LYS A 259 28.73 -40.54 4.81
N LYS A 260 27.83 -39.65 4.39
CA LYS A 260 27.89 -38.97 3.08
C LYS A 260 29.01 -37.93 2.97
N LEU A 261 29.42 -37.30 4.07
CA LEU A 261 30.53 -36.34 4.09
C LEU A 261 31.91 -37.01 4.07
N ALA A 262 32.03 -38.26 4.53
CA ALA A 262 33.32 -38.95 4.62
C ALA A 262 34.07 -39.07 3.27
N PRO A 263 33.41 -39.39 2.13
CA PRO A 263 34.06 -39.37 0.82
C PRO A 263 34.62 -38.00 0.43
N LEU A 264 33.96 -36.90 0.80
CA LEU A 264 34.44 -35.54 0.51
C LEU A 264 35.71 -35.19 1.31
N VAL A 265 35.86 -35.77 2.51
CA VAL A 265 37.10 -35.62 3.30
C VAL A 265 38.24 -36.40 2.66
N VAL A 266 37.99 -37.66 2.29
CA VAL A 266 39.00 -38.51 1.63
C VAL A 266 39.46 -37.87 0.30
N GLY A 267 38.53 -37.26 -0.45
CA GLY A 267 38.82 -36.54 -1.69
C GLY A 267 39.42 -35.14 -1.50
N GLY A 268 39.66 -34.68 -0.26
CA GLY A 268 40.25 -33.38 0.05
C GLY A 268 39.36 -32.17 -0.25
N GLN A 269 38.07 -32.37 -0.53
CA GLN A 269 37.12 -31.30 -0.86
C GLN A 269 36.66 -30.53 0.39
N ILE A 270 36.69 -31.20 1.54
CA ILE A 270 36.49 -30.62 2.88
C ILE A 270 37.48 -31.25 3.87
N THR A 271 37.75 -30.59 4.99
CA THR A 271 38.60 -31.15 6.07
C THR A 271 37.77 -31.91 7.11
N GLU A 272 38.40 -32.77 7.94
CA GLU A 272 37.70 -33.40 9.09
C GLU A 272 37.14 -32.34 10.06
N ARG A 273 37.84 -31.20 10.23
CA ARG A 273 37.35 -30.08 11.04
C ARG A 273 36.08 -29.48 10.46
N GLU A 274 36.03 -29.29 9.14
CA GLU A 274 34.84 -28.78 8.45
C GLU A 274 33.68 -29.77 8.54
N LYS A 275 33.94 -31.07 8.38
CA LYS A 275 32.93 -32.12 8.59
C LYS A 275 32.35 -32.08 10.01
N ALA A 276 33.20 -31.99 11.05
CA ALA A 276 32.74 -31.89 12.43
C ALA A 276 31.89 -30.62 12.67
N GLN A 277 32.29 -29.48 12.09
CA GLN A 277 31.52 -28.24 12.14
C GLN A 277 30.17 -28.38 11.44
N ILE A 278 30.11 -28.97 10.24
CA ILE A 278 28.86 -29.22 9.53
C ILE A 278 27.90 -30.05 10.38
N LEU A 279 28.37 -31.16 10.97
CA LEU A 279 27.58 -32.05 11.82
C LEU A 279 27.09 -31.34 13.10
N SER A 280 27.91 -30.47 13.67
CA SER A 280 27.53 -29.67 14.84
C SER A 280 26.46 -28.62 14.51
N ILE A 281 26.58 -27.95 13.37
CA ILE A 281 25.64 -26.90 12.94
C ILE A 281 24.29 -27.50 12.57
N ILE A 282 24.24 -28.64 11.86
CA ILE A 282 22.94 -29.29 11.57
C ILE A 282 22.20 -29.74 12.84
N SER A 283 22.93 -30.04 13.91
CA SER A 283 22.36 -30.51 15.18
C SER A 283 21.84 -29.37 16.06
N SER A 284 22.16 -28.13 15.70
CA SER A 284 21.83 -26.93 16.48
C SER A 284 21.00 -25.94 15.67
N ASN A 285 21.57 -25.34 14.63
CA ASN A 285 20.89 -24.42 13.72
C ASN A 285 21.36 -24.63 12.27
N PRO A 286 20.70 -25.51 11.49
CA PRO A 286 21.07 -25.79 10.09
C PRO A 286 21.14 -24.54 9.19
N ARG A 287 20.47 -23.45 9.56
CA ARG A 287 20.44 -22.19 8.78
C ARG A 287 21.80 -21.49 8.69
N ASP A 288 22.72 -21.76 9.62
CA ASP A 288 24.03 -21.10 9.67
C ASP A 288 25.07 -21.73 8.73
N LEU A 289 24.80 -22.92 8.18
CA LEU A 289 25.67 -23.60 7.22
C LEU A 289 25.98 -22.72 5.99
N GLY A 290 24.97 -22.05 5.46
CA GLY A 290 25.12 -21.19 4.28
C GLY A 290 26.11 -20.06 4.50
N LYS A 291 26.05 -19.41 5.66
CA LYS A 291 26.94 -18.31 6.03
C LYS A 291 28.38 -18.79 6.22
N GLN A 292 28.56 -19.97 6.83
CA GLN A 292 29.88 -20.45 7.22
C GLN A 292 30.63 -21.18 6.08
N PHE A 293 29.90 -21.86 5.19
CA PHE A 293 30.50 -22.69 4.13
C PHE A 293 30.36 -22.11 2.72
N GLY A 294 29.49 -21.10 2.51
CA GLY A 294 29.43 -20.29 1.29
C GLY A 294 29.55 -21.12 0.00
N PRO A 295 30.62 -20.97 -0.81
CA PRO A 295 30.82 -21.73 -2.05
C PRO A 295 30.80 -23.26 -1.89
N LYS A 296 31.24 -23.80 -0.75
CA LYS A 296 31.22 -25.24 -0.46
C LYS A 296 29.81 -25.78 -0.27
N MET A 297 28.81 -24.92 -0.10
CA MET A 297 27.41 -25.36 -0.09
C MET A 297 27.00 -26.05 -1.39
N ARG A 298 27.66 -25.76 -2.52
CA ARG A 298 27.39 -26.46 -3.80
C ARG A 298 27.60 -27.98 -3.70
N ILE A 299 28.53 -28.44 -2.87
CA ILE A 299 28.82 -29.87 -2.67
C ILE A 299 28.15 -30.43 -1.39
N ILE A 300 27.89 -29.58 -0.39
CA ILE A 300 27.26 -30.00 0.89
C ILE A 300 25.74 -30.11 0.77
N LYS A 301 25.09 -29.18 0.04
CA LYS A 301 23.62 -29.09 -0.05
C LYS A 301 22.94 -30.36 -0.59
N PRO A 302 23.44 -31.01 -1.67
CA PRO A 302 22.83 -32.26 -2.15
C PRO A 302 22.87 -33.37 -1.10
N LEU A 303 23.95 -33.46 -0.33
CA LEU A 303 24.09 -34.46 0.74
C LEU A 303 23.17 -34.18 1.93
N LEU A 304 22.92 -32.90 2.23
CA LEU A 304 21.94 -32.47 3.22
C LEU A 304 20.54 -32.90 2.81
N GLU A 305 20.14 -32.64 1.56
CA GLU A 305 18.84 -33.01 1.02
C GLU A 305 18.58 -34.52 1.13
N ASP A 306 19.57 -35.34 0.79
CA ASP A 306 19.52 -36.81 0.94
C ASP A 306 19.44 -37.30 2.40
N SER A 307 19.83 -36.45 3.36
CA SER A 307 19.85 -36.78 4.79
C SER A 307 18.64 -36.23 5.55
N ARG A 308 17.70 -35.56 4.86
CA ARG A 308 16.48 -35.03 5.48
C ARG A 308 15.61 -36.17 6.00
N GLU A 309 15.20 -36.04 7.26
CA GLU A 309 14.17 -36.89 7.82
C GLU A 309 12.81 -36.44 7.26
N GLN A 310 12.00 -37.38 6.79
CA GLN A 310 10.61 -37.08 6.46
C GLN A 310 9.88 -36.82 7.77
N VAL A 311 9.37 -35.60 7.95
CA VAL A 311 8.50 -35.20 9.06
C VAL A 311 7.06 -35.26 8.58
#